data_AF-A0AAD7MI66-F1
#
_entry.id   AF-A0AAD7MI66-F1
#
_cell.length_a   1.000
_cell.length_b   1.000
_cell.length_c   1.000
_cell.angle_alpha   90.00
_cell.angle_beta   90.00
_cell.angle_gamma   90.00
#
_symmetry.space_group_name_H-M   'P 1'
#
loop_
_entity.id
_entity.type
_entity.pdbx_description
1 polymer ?
#
loop_
_entity_poly.entity_id
_entity_poly.type
_entity_poly.pdbx_seq_one_letter_code
_entity_poly.pdbx_strand_id
1 'polypeptide(L)'
;MTHDIMQISLLPIPLINYASSATDCLFPAGATSACTADNVCGFTCSSNLTPVGGDCACVAPNQMCNGVCTDATCPSANIPRRNANLIRSGTICPAGTEQCGAWRQWAQQSYGVYECVNTQNDLESCGGCVSPFAGDDATGRDCAQLPGVSAVRCAGGECQVQSCLEGWSVAGDGHPCV
;
A
#
# COMPACT_ATOMS: atom_id res chain seq x y z
N MET A 1 -70.10 10.75 -32.52
CA MET A 1 -69.25 9.61 -32.86
C MET A 1 -68.11 9.58 -31.87
N THR A 2 -68.27 8.70 -30.89
CA THR A 2 -67.38 8.37 -29.78
C THR A 2 -66.25 7.46 -30.24
N HIS A 3 -65.28 7.26 -29.33
CA HIS A 3 -64.23 6.23 -29.29
C HIS A 3 -62.84 6.71 -29.72
N ASP A 4 -61.76 6.44 -28.98
CA ASP A 4 -61.61 5.87 -27.65
C ASP A 4 -60.19 6.18 -27.16
N ILE A 5 -60.02 6.29 -25.85
CA ILE A 5 -58.74 6.57 -25.20
C ILE A 5 -57.98 5.23 -25.11
N MET A 6 -56.94 5.05 -25.94
CA MET A 6 -56.02 3.91 -25.83
C MET A 6 -54.73 4.32 -25.10
N GLN A 7 -54.79 4.03 -23.80
CA GLN A 7 -53.75 3.81 -22.81
C GLN A 7 -52.27 3.95 -23.22
N ILE A 8 -51.58 4.74 -22.41
CA ILE A 8 -50.16 4.59 -22.09
C ILE A 8 -50.00 3.21 -21.42
N SER A 9 -49.86 2.16 -22.23
CA SER A 9 -49.47 0.84 -21.75
C SER A 9 -47.99 0.88 -21.43
N LEU A 10 -47.68 0.82 -20.14
CA LEU A 10 -46.40 0.41 -19.61
C LEU A 10 -45.85 -0.75 -20.45
N LEU A 11 -44.87 -0.49 -21.31
CA LEU A 11 -44.14 -1.57 -21.94
C LEU A 11 -43.36 -2.28 -20.83
N PRO A 12 -43.61 -3.57 -20.59
CA PRO A 12 -42.81 -4.31 -19.62
C PRO A 12 -41.35 -4.27 -20.07
N ILE A 13 -40.47 -4.15 -19.08
CA ILE A 13 -39.04 -3.98 -19.24
C ILE A 13 -38.29 -5.14 -19.96
N PRO A 14 -38.85 -6.35 -20.31
CA PRO A 14 -38.02 -7.37 -20.96
C PRO A 14 -38.03 -7.33 -22.50
N LEU A 15 -38.67 -6.36 -23.17
CA LEU A 15 -38.71 -6.33 -24.65
C LEU A 15 -37.51 -5.66 -25.34
N ILE A 16 -36.61 -4.99 -24.60
CA ILE A 16 -35.36 -4.48 -25.20
C ILE A 16 -34.40 -5.64 -25.55
N ASN A 17 -34.40 -6.71 -24.75
CA ASN A 17 -33.53 -7.87 -24.95
C ASN A 17 -34.00 -8.84 -26.06
N TYR A 18 -35.10 -8.53 -26.76
CA TYR A 18 -35.64 -9.40 -27.82
C TYR A 18 -36.02 -8.62 -29.08
N ALA A 19 -35.38 -7.47 -29.33
CA ALA A 19 -35.33 -6.93 -30.68
C ALA A 19 -34.25 -7.71 -31.44
N SER A 20 -34.59 -8.29 -32.59
CA SER A 20 -33.62 -8.92 -33.52
C SER A 20 -32.58 -7.94 -34.11
N SER A 21 -32.58 -6.70 -33.62
CA SER A 21 -31.69 -5.59 -33.91
C SER A 21 -30.94 -5.07 -32.67
N ALA A 22 -31.03 -5.77 -31.53
CA ALA A 22 -30.23 -5.45 -30.35
C ALA A 22 -28.78 -5.84 -30.61
N THR A 23 -27.90 -4.84 -30.65
CA THR A 23 -26.46 -5.01 -30.89
C THR A 23 -25.70 -4.58 -29.64
N ASP A 24 -24.85 -5.47 -29.13
CA ASP A 24 -23.93 -5.13 -28.04
C ASP A 24 -22.79 -4.26 -28.61
N CYS A 25 -22.79 -2.98 -28.26
CA CYS A 25 -21.75 -2.04 -28.68
C CYS A 25 -20.64 -1.97 -27.62
N LEU A 26 -19.39 -2.18 -28.05
CA LEU A 26 -18.22 -1.94 -27.22
C LEU A 26 -17.68 -0.54 -27.52
N PHE A 27 -17.64 0.33 -26.52
CA PHE A 27 -17.16 1.69 -26.66
C PHE A 27 -15.75 1.85 -26.10
N PRO A 28 -14.89 2.65 -26.76
CA PRO A 28 -13.56 2.94 -26.25
C PRO A 28 -13.59 3.80 -24.99
N ALA A 29 -12.48 3.85 -24.27
CA ALA A 29 -12.35 4.67 -23.07
C ALA A 29 -12.55 6.16 -23.40
N GLY A 30 -13.36 6.85 -22.58
CA GLY A 30 -13.66 8.26 -22.82
C GLY A 30 -14.68 8.53 -23.93
N ALA A 31 -15.33 7.49 -24.48
CA ALA A 31 -16.47 7.67 -25.38
C ALA A 31 -17.81 7.72 -24.62
N THR A 32 -18.74 8.51 -25.17
CA THR A 32 -20.15 8.55 -24.81
C THR A 32 -20.98 8.06 -25.99
N SER A 33 -21.95 7.19 -25.73
CA SER A 33 -22.79 6.61 -26.80
C SER A 33 -23.60 7.71 -27.49
N ALA A 34 -23.56 7.72 -28.82
CA ALA A 34 -24.30 8.63 -29.68
C ALA A 34 -25.03 7.80 -30.75
N CYS A 35 -26.10 7.13 -30.33
CA CYS A 35 -26.92 6.28 -31.19
C CYS A 35 -27.61 7.12 -32.28
N THR A 36 -27.42 6.73 -33.54
CA THR A 36 -28.11 7.32 -34.69
C THR A 36 -28.83 6.25 -35.51
N ALA A 37 -29.77 6.65 -36.36
CA ALA A 37 -30.52 5.72 -37.21
C ALA A 37 -29.60 4.92 -38.17
N ASP A 38 -28.47 5.51 -38.57
CA ASP A 38 -27.50 4.91 -39.49
C ASP A 38 -26.36 4.17 -38.78
N ASN A 39 -26.11 4.47 -37.49
CA ASN A 39 -25.08 3.82 -36.69
C ASN A 39 -25.54 3.65 -35.24
N VAL A 40 -26.08 2.47 -34.95
CA VAL A 40 -26.55 2.08 -33.61
C VAL A 40 -25.42 2.06 -32.58
N CYS A 41 -24.17 1.81 -33.03
CA CYS A 41 -22.97 1.86 -32.19
C CYS A 41 -22.17 3.15 -32.38
N GLY A 42 -22.81 4.24 -32.81
CA GLY A 42 -22.20 5.56 -32.88
C GLY A 42 -21.75 6.04 -31.50
N PHE A 43 -20.65 6.78 -31.45
CA PHE A 43 -20.14 7.38 -30.23
C PHE A 43 -19.51 8.74 -30.48
N THR A 44 -19.45 9.53 -29.42
CA THR A 44 -18.74 10.81 -29.34
C THR A 44 -17.66 10.74 -28.29
N CYS A 45 -16.54 11.44 -28.49
CA CYS A 45 -15.50 11.50 -27.48
C CYS A 45 -15.83 12.53 -26.40
N SER A 46 -15.45 12.23 -25.16
CA SER A 46 -15.52 13.16 -24.04
C SER A 46 -14.70 14.42 -24.33
N SER A 47 -15.09 15.54 -23.74
CA SER A 47 -14.45 16.83 -23.97
C SER A 47 -12.94 16.71 -23.83
N ASN A 48 -12.23 17.17 -24.87
CA ASN A 48 -10.77 17.16 -25.05
C ASN A 48 -10.14 15.88 -25.63
N LEU A 49 -10.92 14.84 -25.95
CA LEU A 49 -10.44 13.70 -26.73
C LEU A 49 -10.91 13.80 -28.19
N THR A 50 -10.08 13.30 -29.10
CA THR A 50 -10.33 13.33 -30.55
C THR A 50 -10.59 11.93 -31.09
N PRO A 51 -11.60 11.73 -31.95
CA PRO A 51 -11.86 10.43 -32.56
C PRO A 51 -10.75 10.10 -33.58
N VAL A 52 -9.99 9.05 -33.32
CA VAL A 52 -8.90 8.58 -34.18
C VAL A 52 -9.01 7.06 -34.32
N GLY A 53 -9.22 6.58 -35.54
CA GLY A 53 -9.20 5.14 -35.83
C GLY A 53 -10.24 4.31 -35.08
N GLY A 54 -11.37 4.90 -34.69
CA GLY A 54 -12.39 4.23 -33.87
C GLY A 54 -12.14 4.29 -32.36
N ASP A 55 -11.15 5.07 -31.91
CA ASP A 55 -10.83 5.30 -30.52
C ASP A 55 -10.91 6.80 -30.17
N CYS A 56 -10.97 7.14 -28.88
CA CYS A 56 -10.90 8.50 -28.37
C CYS A 56 -9.48 8.79 -27.86
N ALA A 57 -8.66 9.39 -28.73
CA ALA A 57 -7.24 9.62 -28.45
C ALA A 57 -6.95 11.08 -28.05
N CYS A 58 -5.98 11.24 -27.15
CA CYS A 58 -5.33 12.51 -26.87
C CYS A 58 -4.17 12.71 -27.85
N VAL A 59 -4.38 13.53 -28.87
CA VAL A 59 -3.38 13.74 -29.94
C VAL A 59 -2.50 14.95 -29.66
N ALA A 60 -1.26 14.87 -30.14
CA ALA A 60 -0.29 15.95 -30.05
C ALA A 60 -0.87 17.27 -30.59
N PRO A 61 -0.57 18.42 -29.95
CA PRO A 61 0.42 18.62 -28.87
C PRO A 61 -0.09 18.30 -27.45
N ASN A 62 -1.34 17.84 -27.30
CA ASN A 62 -1.91 17.56 -26.00
C ASN A 62 -1.38 16.24 -25.42
N GLN A 63 -1.43 16.13 -24.09
CA GLN A 63 -1.04 14.95 -23.33
C GLN A 63 -2.09 14.62 -22.27
N MET A 64 -2.12 13.35 -21.86
CA MET A 64 -3.05 12.87 -20.84
C MET A 64 -2.52 13.18 -19.44
N CYS A 65 -3.21 14.05 -18.70
CA CYS A 65 -2.90 14.44 -17.33
C CYS A 65 -4.07 14.08 -16.40
N ASN A 66 -3.90 13.13 -15.48
CA ASN A 66 -4.92 12.76 -14.47
C ASN A 66 -6.33 12.52 -15.08
N GLY A 67 -6.41 11.89 -16.25
CA GLY A 67 -7.67 11.62 -16.95
C GLY A 67 -8.20 12.74 -17.85
N VAL A 68 -7.47 13.87 -17.96
CA VAL A 68 -7.83 15.01 -18.82
C VAL A 68 -6.77 15.18 -19.91
N CYS A 69 -7.19 15.26 -21.18
CA CYS A 69 -6.30 15.63 -22.29
C CYS A 69 -6.11 17.15 -22.32
N THR A 70 -4.87 17.62 -22.22
CA THR A 70 -4.53 19.05 -22.11
C THR A 70 -3.14 19.34 -22.68
N ASP A 71 -2.90 20.56 -23.13
CA ASP A 71 -1.59 21.08 -23.54
C ASP A 71 -0.78 21.68 -22.38
N ALA A 72 -1.38 21.77 -21.19
CA ALA A 72 -0.73 22.30 -19.99
C ALA A 72 0.34 21.35 -19.45
N THR A 73 1.29 21.90 -18.68
CA THR A 73 2.21 21.11 -17.86
C THR A 73 1.40 20.28 -16.87
N CYS A 74 1.44 18.93 -16.96
CA CYS A 74 0.72 18.08 -16.02
C CYS A 74 1.16 18.41 -14.59
N PRO A 75 0.27 18.91 -13.71
CA PRO A 75 0.62 19.06 -12.32
C PRO A 75 0.73 17.64 -11.73
N SER A 76 1.96 17.18 -11.49
CA SER A 76 2.16 16.12 -10.51
C SER A 76 1.55 16.64 -9.21
N ALA A 77 0.69 15.85 -8.58
CA ALA A 77 0.17 16.17 -7.26
C ALA A 77 1.36 16.63 -6.41
N ASN A 78 1.29 17.83 -5.82
CA ASN A 78 2.32 18.35 -4.93
C ASN A 78 2.62 17.25 -3.91
N ILE A 79 3.67 16.46 -4.14
CA ILE A 79 4.08 15.46 -3.16
C ILE A 79 4.61 16.30 -2.02
N PRO A 80 3.94 16.34 -0.86
CA PRO A 80 4.48 17.08 0.26
C PRO A 80 5.86 16.49 0.50
N ARG A 81 6.89 17.34 0.52
CA ARG A 81 8.22 16.90 0.97
C ARG A 81 8.00 16.38 2.39
N ARG A 82 8.05 15.07 2.55
CA ARG A 82 7.90 14.39 3.84
C ARG A 82 8.81 15.09 4.84
N ASN A 83 8.19 15.73 5.83
CA ASN A 83 8.91 16.53 6.82
C ASN A 83 9.81 15.58 7.60
N ALA A 84 11.14 15.74 7.47
CA ALA A 84 12.11 14.88 8.14
C ALA A 84 11.95 14.91 9.67
N ASN A 85 11.34 15.97 10.22
CA ASN A 85 11.05 16.06 11.65
C ASN A 85 9.86 15.20 12.10
N LEU A 86 8.96 14.78 11.21
CA LEU A 86 7.90 13.82 11.54
C LEU A 86 8.46 12.40 11.75
N ILE A 87 9.65 12.11 11.20
CA ILE A 87 10.36 10.84 11.46
C ILE A 87 10.89 10.77 12.90
N ARG A 88 11.08 11.91 13.57
CA ARG A 88 11.53 11.99 14.97
C ARG A 88 10.37 12.13 15.97
N SER A 89 9.13 12.32 15.51
CA SER A 89 8.01 12.69 16.37
C SER A 89 7.13 11.49 16.71
N GLY A 90 7.63 10.65 17.61
CA GLY A 90 6.85 10.10 18.74
C GLY A 90 5.75 9.07 18.51
N THR A 91 5.34 8.70 17.29
CA THR A 91 4.39 7.58 17.11
C THR A 91 4.56 6.91 15.75
N ILE A 92 5.70 6.24 15.57
CA ILE A 92 5.96 5.43 14.36
C ILE A 92 5.60 3.97 14.59
N CYS A 93 5.67 3.51 15.83
CA CYS A 93 5.43 2.12 16.20
C CYS A 93 4.16 1.98 17.07
N PRO A 94 3.42 0.86 16.94
CA PRO A 94 2.32 0.52 17.83
C PRO A 94 2.75 0.54 19.30
N ALA A 95 1.79 0.79 20.20
CA ALA A 95 2.04 0.70 21.64
C ALA A 95 2.64 -0.67 22.02
N GLY A 96 3.66 -0.67 22.88
CA GLY A 96 4.38 -1.87 23.28
C GLY A 96 5.47 -2.32 22.31
N THR A 97 5.80 -1.51 21.29
CA THR A 97 6.92 -1.75 20.40
C THR A 97 7.81 -0.51 20.28
N GLU A 98 9.10 -0.75 20.07
CA GLU A 98 10.15 0.25 19.95
C GLU A 98 10.64 0.32 18.50
N GLN A 99 11.06 1.51 18.07
CA GLN A 99 11.56 1.73 16.73
C GLN A 99 13.03 1.34 16.64
N CYS A 100 13.32 0.15 16.10
CA CYS A 100 14.69 -0.31 15.89
C CYS A 100 15.11 -0.09 14.44
N GLY A 101 16.37 0.26 14.21
CA GLY A 101 16.95 0.40 12.89
C GLY A 101 17.03 -0.96 12.19
N ALA A 102 16.49 -1.07 10.98
CA ALA A 102 16.57 -2.32 10.22
C ALA A 102 17.84 -2.34 9.36
N TRP A 103 18.67 -3.38 9.51
CA TRP A 103 19.92 -3.52 8.77
C TRP A 103 19.68 -3.64 7.27
N ARG A 104 20.42 -2.85 6.48
CA ARG A 104 20.56 -3.06 5.03
C ARG A 104 22.04 -3.13 4.69
N GLN A 105 22.41 -4.11 3.86
CA GLN A 105 23.79 -4.42 3.47
C GLN A 105 24.61 -3.24 2.91
N TRP A 106 23.97 -2.14 2.51
CA TRP A 106 24.61 -1.00 1.85
C TRP A 106 24.63 0.30 2.67
N ALA A 107 24.06 0.31 3.88
CA ALA A 107 24.03 1.50 4.73
C ALA A 107 24.69 1.18 6.08
N GLN A 108 25.81 1.84 6.37
CA GLN A 108 26.55 1.71 7.64
C GLN A 108 25.72 2.16 8.86
N GLN A 109 24.59 2.85 8.63
CA GLN A 109 23.65 3.34 9.64
C GLN A 109 22.23 3.23 9.06
N SER A 110 21.26 2.74 9.84
CA SER A 110 19.86 2.50 9.41
C SER A 110 19.04 3.79 9.26
N TYR A 111 19.58 4.79 8.56
CA TYR A 111 18.87 6.04 8.32
C TYR A 111 17.66 5.81 7.42
N GLY A 112 16.47 6.00 7.99
CA GLY A 112 15.20 5.93 7.28
C GLY A 112 14.65 4.52 7.04
N VAL A 113 15.29 3.48 7.60
CA VAL A 113 14.77 2.11 7.58
C VAL A 113 14.69 1.62 9.02
N TYR A 114 13.48 1.27 9.44
CA TYR A 114 13.22 0.80 10.79
C TYR A 114 12.22 -0.34 10.75
N GLU A 115 12.19 -1.07 11.84
CA GLU A 115 11.16 -2.03 12.19
C GLU A 115 10.68 -1.75 13.61
N CYS A 116 9.45 -2.16 13.91
CA CYS A 116 8.86 -1.99 15.23
C CYS A 116 9.01 -3.30 15.98
N VAL A 117 9.86 -3.31 17.01
CA VAL A 117 10.25 -4.53 17.74
C VAL A 117 9.66 -4.50 19.14
N ASN A 118 9.13 -5.63 19.60
CA ASN A 118 8.74 -5.78 21.00
C ASN A 118 9.97 -6.16 21.83
N THR A 119 10.73 -5.16 22.26
CA THR A 119 12.00 -5.32 22.99
C THR A 119 11.84 -6.01 24.35
N GLN A 120 10.61 -6.19 24.83
CA GLN A 120 10.33 -6.94 26.05
C GLN A 120 10.34 -8.46 25.86
N ASN A 121 10.22 -8.95 24.62
CA ASN A 121 10.11 -10.39 24.32
C ASN A 121 10.91 -10.84 23.09
N ASP A 122 11.51 -9.90 22.36
CA ASP A 122 12.33 -10.21 21.20
C ASP A 122 13.71 -10.72 21.61
N LEU A 123 14.14 -11.84 21.04
CA LEU A 123 15.39 -12.51 21.40
C LEU A 123 16.62 -11.71 20.96
N GLU A 124 16.54 -11.04 19.82
CA GLU A 124 17.65 -10.38 19.13
C GLU A 124 17.74 -8.89 19.49
N SER A 125 16.73 -8.36 20.18
CA SER A 125 16.66 -6.98 20.66
C SER A 125 16.00 -6.92 22.04
N CYS A 126 16.53 -7.71 22.97
CA CYS A 126 15.99 -7.79 24.31
C CYS A 126 16.43 -6.59 25.17
N GLY A 127 15.46 -5.94 25.82
CA GLY A 127 15.68 -4.79 26.69
C GLY A 127 15.90 -3.45 25.96
N GLY A 128 15.89 -3.47 24.63
CA GLY A 128 16.04 -2.30 23.78
C GLY A 128 16.47 -2.68 22.37
N CYS A 129 16.72 -1.70 21.51
CA CYS A 129 17.20 -1.99 20.16
C CYS A 129 18.70 -2.33 20.15
N VAL A 130 19.08 -3.49 19.59
CA VAL A 130 20.49 -3.80 19.27
C VAL A 130 20.99 -2.94 18.11
N SER A 131 20.13 -2.73 17.12
CA SER A 131 20.36 -1.79 16.03
C SER A 131 19.53 -0.54 16.26
N PRO A 132 20.10 0.56 16.78
CA PRO A 132 19.34 1.77 17.07
C PRO A 132 18.92 2.51 15.79
N PHE A 133 17.82 3.25 15.87
CA PHE A 133 17.34 4.08 14.77
C PHE A 133 17.98 5.48 14.82
N ALA A 134 18.22 6.08 13.64
CA ALA A 134 18.57 7.50 13.47
C ALA A 134 19.66 8.10 14.37
N GLY A 135 20.65 7.29 14.77
CA GLY A 135 21.81 7.73 15.56
C GLY A 135 21.58 7.68 17.08
N ASP A 136 20.51 7.03 17.54
CA ASP A 136 20.35 6.69 18.96
C ASP A 136 21.41 5.65 19.39
N ASP A 137 21.57 5.48 20.70
CA ASP A 137 22.48 4.48 21.26
C ASP A 137 21.81 3.10 21.30
N ALA A 138 22.61 2.05 21.11
CA ALA A 138 22.14 0.68 21.28
C ALA A 138 21.91 0.40 22.78
N THR A 139 20.67 0.11 23.16
CA THR A 139 20.26 -0.18 24.54
C THR A 139 19.95 -1.67 24.77
N GLY A 140 19.67 -2.40 23.70
CA GLY A 140 19.33 -3.82 23.75
C GLY A 140 20.51 -4.76 23.59
N ARG A 141 20.21 -6.05 23.74
CA ARG A 141 21.15 -7.12 23.42
C ARG A 141 20.48 -8.29 22.72
N ASP A 142 21.27 -8.99 21.92
CA ASP A 142 20.92 -10.27 21.36
C ASP A 142 21.22 -11.36 22.39
N CYS A 143 20.17 -12.00 22.91
CA CYS A 143 20.28 -13.08 23.88
C CYS A 143 20.77 -14.38 23.24
N ALA A 144 20.56 -14.61 21.94
CA ALA A 144 21.01 -15.80 21.23
C ALA A 144 22.53 -15.85 21.08
N GLN A 145 23.18 -14.68 21.09
CA GLN A 145 24.64 -14.56 21.05
C GLN A 145 25.33 -14.66 22.43
N LEU A 146 24.60 -14.98 23.49
CA LEU A 146 25.22 -15.20 24.79
C LEU A 146 26.15 -16.41 24.76
N PRO A 147 27.37 -16.33 25.33
CA PRO A 147 28.28 -17.46 25.38
C PRO A 147 27.71 -18.66 26.13
N GLY A 148 27.90 -19.86 25.59
CA GLY A 148 27.59 -21.11 26.28
C GLY A 148 26.10 -21.44 26.43
N VAL A 149 25.18 -20.61 25.95
CA VAL A 149 23.73 -20.87 26.05
C VAL A 149 23.31 -21.94 25.05
N SER A 150 22.43 -22.85 25.48
CA SER A 150 21.75 -23.81 24.60
C SER A 150 20.27 -23.48 24.42
N ALA A 151 19.63 -22.91 25.44
CA ALA A 151 18.29 -22.35 25.35
C ALA A 151 18.20 -21.08 26.20
N VAL A 152 17.65 -20.02 25.60
CA VAL A 152 17.50 -18.69 26.20
C VAL A 152 16.28 -18.03 25.60
N ARG A 153 15.64 -17.16 26.37
CA ARG A 153 14.52 -16.33 25.92
C ARG A 153 14.69 -14.90 26.39
N CYS A 154 14.08 -13.96 25.70
CA CYS A 154 13.84 -12.63 26.24
C CYS A 154 12.50 -12.63 26.99
N ALA A 155 12.49 -12.07 28.20
CA ALA A 155 11.25 -11.87 28.94
C ALA A 155 11.35 -10.65 29.84
N GLY A 156 10.44 -9.70 29.68
CA GLY A 156 10.43 -8.46 30.43
C GLY A 156 11.60 -7.53 30.12
N GLY A 157 12.25 -7.71 28.96
CA GLY A 157 13.45 -6.96 28.58
C GLY A 157 14.75 -7.55 29.14
N GLU A 158 14.70 -8.74 29.73
CA GLU A 158 15.87 -9.43 30.26
C GLU A 158 16.10 -10.79 29.58
N CYS A 159 17.36 -11.11 29.31
CA CYS A 159 17.75 -12.45 28.83
C CYS A 159 17.65 -13.43 29.99
N GLN A 160 16.79 -14.44 29.84
CA GLN A 160 16.63 -15.51 30.81
C GLN A 160 17.18 -16.81 30.22
N VAL A 161 18.33 -17.24 30.73
CA VAL A 161 18.96 -18.51 30.31
C VAL A 161 18.18 -19.68 30.91
N GLN A 162 17.74 -20.59 30.05
CA GLN A 162 17.02 -21.80 30.45
C GLN A 162 17.96 -23.01 30.58
N SER A 163 18.94 -23.12 29.68
CA SER A 163 19.96 -24.16 29.73
C SER A 163 21.24 -23.73 29.02
N CYS A 164 22.34 -24.37 29.42
CA CYS A 164 23.67 -24.17 28.84
C CYS A 164 24.08 -25.37 27.98
N LEU A 165 25.11 -25.18 27.16
CA LEU A 165 25.78 -26.24 26.42
C LEU A 165 26.54 -27.19 27.37
N GLU A 166 26.93 -28.35 26.87
CA GLU A 166 27.71 -29.31 27.66
C GLU A 166 29.03 -28.67 28.15
N GLY A 167 29.36 -28.88 29.42
CA GLY A 167 30.52 -28.29 30.08
C GLY A 167 30.30 -26.89 30.65
N TRP A 168 29.11 -26.32 30.49
CA TRP A 168 28.72 -25.03 31.05
C TRP A 168 27.61 -25.19 32.09
N SER A 169 27.52 -24.24 33.02
CA SER A 169 26.46 -24.20 34.03
C SER A 169 25.75 -22.85 34.02
N VAL A 170 24.43 -22.86 34.26
CA VAL A 170 23.68 -21.61 34.41
C VAL A 170 24.19 -20.90 35.65
N ALA A 171 24.67 -19.66 35.51
CA ALA A 171 25.03 -18.86 36.67
C ALA A 171 23.79 -18.62 37.55
N GLY A 172 24.01 -18.40 38.85
CA GLY A 172 22.93 -18.04 39.77
C GLY A 172 22.07 -16.89 39.21
N ASP A 173 20.78 -16.89 39.54
CA ASP A 173 19.82 -15.84 39.16
C ASP A 173 19.51 -15.73 37.65
N GLY A 174 19.67 -16.82 36.87
CA GLY A 174 19.28 -16.85 35.44
C GLY A 174 20.21 -16.07 34.49
N HIS A 175 21.39 -15.73 35.00
CA HIS A 175 22.50 -15.01 34.35
C HIS A 175 23.29 -15.93 33.39
N PRO A 176 24.25 -15.40 32.58
CA PRO A 176 24.89 -16.16 31.50
C PRO A 176 25.56 -17.45 31.98
N CYS A 177 25.74 -18.38 31.05
CA CYS A 177 26.45 -19.62 31.31
C CYS A 177 27.91 -19.34 31.71
N VAL A 178 28.40 -20.07 32.70
CA VAL A 178 29.78 -20.00 33.24
C VAL A 178 30.44 -21.37 33.31
#